data_AF-A0A7K4MWY4-F1
#
_entry.id   AF-A0A7K4MWY4-F1
#
_cell.length_a   1.000
_cell.length_b   1.000
_cell.length_c   1.000
_cell.angle_alpha   90.00
_cell.angle_beta   90.00
_cell.angle_gamma   90.00
#
_symmetry.space_group_name_H-M   'P 1'
#
loop_
_entity.id
_entity.type
_entity.pdbx_description
1 polymer ?
#
loop_
_entity_poly.entity_id
_entity_poly.type
_entity_poly.pdbx_seq_one_letter_code
_entity_poly.pdbx_strand_id
1 'polypeptide(L)'
;MGKRKKTIHYVDNAKFLEEMIEYKKQYYTSKNNDEELPIISEYLGSVFLKIAQRLSFRPNFINYAFKDDMISDGIENCLHYIHNFDPEKSSNPFAYFTQIIYYAFIRRIQKEKKQLYIKFKSMQN
;
A
#
# COMPACT_ATOMS: atom_id res chain seq x y z
N MET A 1 -33.48 -16.97 3.90
CA MET A 1 -32.17 -16.62 3.30
C MET A 1 -31.09 -16.85 4.35
N GLY A 2 -30.21 -17.83 4.16
CA GLY A 2 -29.13 -18.11 5.12
C GLY A 2 -28.13 -16.97 5.19
N LYS A 3 -27.80 -16.49 6.39
CA LYS A 3 -26.74 -15.49 6.61
C LYS A 3 -25.44 -16.02 6.00
N ARG A 4 -24.94 -15.37 4.95
CA ARG A 4 -23.64 -15.66 4.35
C ARG A 4 -22.58 -15.55 5.46
N LYS A 5 -21.83 -16.63 5.72
CA LYS A 5 -20.73 -16.61 6.70
C LYS A 5 -19.81 -15.43 6.38
N LYS A 6 -19.58 -14.54 7.35
CA LYS A 6 -18.59 -13.47 7.22
C LYS A 6 -17.25 -14.13 6.93
N THR A 7 -16.70 -13.90 5.75
CA THR A 7 -15.32 -14.29 5.44
C THR A 7 -14.41 -13.49 6.34
N ILE A 8 -13.62 -14.18 7.18
CA ILE A 8 -12.61 -13.53 8.01
C ILE A 8 -11.58 -12.92 7.06
N HIS A 9 -11.47 -11.60 7.12
CA HIS A 9 -10.51 -10.87 6.32
C HIS A 9 -9.12 -10.98 6.98
N TYR A 10 -8.06 -11.09 6.19
CA TYR A 10 -6.68 -11.28 6.67
C TYR A 10 -6.07 -10.02 7.32
N VAL A 11 -6.85 -8.93 7.31
CA VAL A 11 -6.61 -7.66 8.01
C VAL A 11 -7.89 -7.36 8.78
N ASP A 12 -7.76 -7.00 10.06
CA ASP A 12 -8.87 -6.48 10.84
C ASP A 12 -9.13 -5.03 10.43
N ASN A 13 -10.21 -4.82 9.67
CA ASN A 13 -10.55 -3.51 9.13
C ASN A 13 -10.97 -2.51 10.21
N ALA A 14 -11.56 -2.96 11.32
CA ALA A 14 -11.97 -2.06 12.40
C ALA A 14 -10.73 -1.53 13.13
N LYS A 15 -9.82 -2.43 13.51
CA LYS A 15 -8.53 -2.04 14.10
C LYS A 15 -7.68 -1.21 13.14
N PHE A 16 -7.71 -1.52 11.85
CA PHE A 16 -6.97 -0.72 10.86
C PHE A 16 -7.50 0.72 10.77
N LEU A 17 -8.82 0.92 10.77
CA LEU A 17 -9.39 2.27 10.81
C LEU A 17 -9.03 3.02 12.10
N GLU A 18 -9.12 2.35 13.25
CA GLU A 18 -8.78 2.93 14.55
C GLU A 18 -7.33 3.45 14.57
N GLU A 19 -6.37 2.62 14.14
CA GLU A 19 -4.95 2.98 14.10
C GLU A 19 -4.67 4.11 13.09
N MET A 20 -5.42 4.16 11.98
CA MET A 20 -5.32 5.27 11.02
C MET A 20 -5.86 6.59 11.59
N ILE A 21 -6.93 6.55 12.38
CA ILE A 21 -7.46 7.72 13.08
C ILE A 21 -6.43 8.23 14.10
N GLU A 22 -5.85 7.32 14.88
CA GLU A 22 -4.84 7.68 15.89
C GLU A 22 -3.58 8.26 15.24
N TYR A 23 -3.05 7.63 14.19
CA TYR A 23 -1.93 8.19 13.42
C TYR A 23 -2.25 9.58 12.87
N LYS A 24 -3.46 9.78 12.34
CA LYS A 24 -3.88 11.07 11.78
C LYS A 24 -3.91 12.16 12.85
N LYS A 25 -4.41 11.84 14.05
CA LYS A 25 -4.41 12.74 15.20
C LYS A 25 -2.98 13.13 15.59
N GLN A 26 -2.09 12.15 15.75
CA GLN A 26 -0.67 12.38 16.05
C GLN A 26 -0.01 13.26 14.99
N TYR A 27 -0.26 12.97 13.71
CA TYR A 27 0.29 13.75 12.60
C TYR A 27 -0.11 15.22 12.66
N TYR A 28 -1.38 15.52 12.95
CA TYR A 28 -1.82 16.91 13.12
C TYR A 28 -1.25 17.58 14.35
N THR A 29 -1.12 16.87 15.47
CA THR A 29 -0.45 17.39 16.67
C THR A 29 0.99 17.78 16.36
N SER A 30 1.79 16.88 15.78
CA SER A 30 3.18 17.18 15.40
C SER A 30 3.26 18.33 14.40
N LYS A 31 2.38 18.36 13.39
CA LYS A 31 2.32 19.44 12.40
C LYS A 31 1.99 20.80 13.00
N ASN A 32 1.09 20.87 13.97
CA ASN A 32 0.67 22.12 14.60
C ASN A 32 1.70 22.64 15.60
N ASN A 33 2.53 21.76 16.14
CA ASN A 33 3.59 22.09 17.10
C ASN A 33 4.97 22.29 16.44
N ASP A 34 5.07 22.16 15.11
CA ASP A 34 6.35 22.14 14.38
C ASP A 34 7.34 21.08 14.89
N GLU A 35 6.81 19.92 15.29
CA GLU A 35 7.58 18.76 15.77
C GLU A 35 7.84 17.74 14.64
N GLU A 36 8.72 16.77 14.91
CA GLU A 36 8.93 15.63 14.01
C GLU A 36 7.64 14.84 13.80
N LEU A 37 7.43 14.40 12.55
CA LEU A 37 6.25 13.63 12.17
C LEU A 37 6.24 12.27 12.86
N PRO A 38 5.06 11.75 13.26
CA PRO A 38 4.97 10.47 13.94
C PRO A 38 5.45 9.33 13.04
N ILE A 39 6.16 8.39 13.66
CA ILE A 39 6.48 7.10 13.04
C ILE A 39 5.23 6.23 13.09
N ILE A 40 4.99 5.47 12.03
CA ILE A 40 3.85 4.53 11.99
C ILE A 40 4.00 3.40 13.03
N SER A 41 2.89 2.87 13.52
CA SER A 41 2.92 1.69 14.39
C SER A 41 3.40 0.44 13.63
N GLU A 42 4.02 -0.51 14.34
CA GLU A 42 4.39 -1.81 13.77
C GLU A 42 3.16 -2.53 13.18
N TYR A 43 1.99 -2.34 13.80
CA TYR A 43 0.74 -2.88 13.31
C TYR A 43 0.42 -2.34 11.91
N LEU A 44 0.44 -1.02 11.70
CA LEU A 44 0.21 -0.40 10.40
C LEU A 44 1.20 -0.90 9.34
N GLY A 45 2.49 -0.98 9.70
CA GLY A 45 3.53 -1.54 8.83
C GLY A 45 3.23 -2.99 8.42
N SER A 46 2.84 -3.82 9.39
CA SER A 46 2.45 -5.22 9.14
C SER A 46 1.23 -5.35 8.23
N VAL A 47 0.26 -4.43 8.34
CA VAL A 47 -0.93 -4.41 7.49
C VAL A 47 -0.57 -4.06 6.07
N PHE A 48 0.24 -3.01 5.84
CA PHE A 48 0.69 -2.65 4.49
C PHE A 48 1.46 -3.80 3.83
N LEU A 49 2.37 -4.45 4.56
CA LEU A 49 3.10 -5.62 4.09
C LEU A 49 2.15 -6.76 3.69
N LYS A 50 1.17 -7.10 4.54
CA LYS A 50 0.17 -8.15 4.25
C LYS A 50 -0.65 -7.84 3.00
N ILE A 51 -1.10 -6.58 2.83
CA ILE A 51 -1.87 -6.17 1.65
C ILE A 51 -1.01 -6.32 0.39
N ALA A 52 0.22 -5.81 0.41
CA ALA A 52 1.13 -5.87 -0.73
C ALA A 52 1.48 -7.31 -1.11
N GLN A 53 1.84 -8.15 -0.13
CA GLN A 53 2.12 -9.57 -0.34
C GLN A 53 0.92 -10.28 -0.97
N ARG A 54 -0.28 -10.12 -0.39
CA ARG A 54 -1.47 -10.78 -0.94
C ARG A 54 -1.82 -10.29 -2.34
N LEU A 55 -1.67 -8.99 -2.61
CA LEU A 55 -1.92 -8.43 -3.93
C LEU A 55 -0.94 -8.98 -4.96
N SER A 56 0.32 -9.24 -4.58
CA SER A 56 1.35 -9.79 -5.48
C SER A 56 1.00 -11.18 -6.03
N PHE A 57 0.17 -11.96 -5.33
CA PHE A 57 -0.30 -13.27 -5.81
C PHE A 57 -1.50 -13.19 -6.77
N ARG A 58 -2.02 -11.99 -7.08
CA ARG A 58 -3.10 -11.87 -8.08
C ARG A 58 -2.56 -12.26 -9.46
N PRO A 59 -3.38 -12.86 -10.36
CA PRO A 59 -2.94 -13.27 -11.70
C PRO A 59 -2.24 -12.16 -12.49
N ASN A 60 -2.64 -10.91 -12.28
CA ASN A 60 -2.06 -9.74 -12.93
C ASN A 60 -0.60 -9.46 -12.51
N PHE A 61 -0.14 -9.99 -11.38
CA PHE A 61 1.12 -9.61 -10.71
C PHE A 61 2.03 -10.79 -10.36
N ILE A 62 1.51 -12.02 -10.32
CA ILE A 62 2.21 -13.18 -9.76
C ILE A 62 3.48 -13.61 -10.53
N ASN A 63 3.54 -13.36 -11.84
CA ASN A 63 4.58 -13.91 -12.73
C ASN A 63 5.72 -12.95 -13.06
N TYR A 64 5.87 -11.84 -12.33
CA TYR A 64 6.99 -10.91 -12.53
C TYR A 64 8.20 -11.33 -11.69
N ALA A 65 9.38 -11.38 -12.31
CA ALA A 65 10.64 -11.70 -11.62
C ALA A 65 11.04 -10.67 -10.56
N PHE A 66 10.56 -9.43 -10.70
CA PHE A 66 10.79 -8.29 -9.81
C PHE A 66 9.65 -8.11 -8.79
N LYS A 67 9.01 -9.20 -8.36
CA LYS A 67 7.85 -9.17 -7.44
C LYS A 67 8.18 -8.50 -6.10
N ASP A 68 9.37 -8.72 -5.56
CA ASP A 68 9.79 -8.14 -4.28
C ASP A 68 10.03 -6.62 -4.38
N ASP A 69 10.51 -6.15 -5.54
CA ASP A 69 10.58 -4.72 -5.84
C ASP A 69 9.18 -4.09 -5.92
N MET A 70 8.22 -4.79 -6.52
CA MET A 70 6.82 -4.33 -6.55
C MET A 70 6.26 -4.18 -5.14
N ILE A 71 6.44 -5.19 -4.28
CA ILE A 71 6.00 -5.17 -2.88
C ILE A 71 6.64 -3.99 -2.14
N SER A 72 7.95 -3.80 -2.31
CA SER A 72 8.70 -2.71 -1.67
C SER A 72 8.20 -1.34 -2.10
N ASP A 73 8.03 -1.10 -3.41
CA ASP A 73 7.44 0.13 -3.94
C ASP A 73 6.02 0.35 -3.39
N GLY A 74 5.22 -0.72 -3.27
CA GLY A 74 3.88 -0.67 -2.71
C GLY A 74 3.86 -0.15 -1.28
N ILE A 75 4.74 -0.69 -0.42
CA ILE A 75 4.87 -0.27 0.98
C ILE A 75 5.39 1.16 1.08
N GLU A 76 6.43 1.52 0.31
CA GLU A 76 6.96 2.88 0.27
C GLU A 76 5.88 3.90 -0.10
N ASN A 77 5.03 3.58 -1.09
CA ASN A 77 3.93 4.43 -1.49
C ASN A 77 2.84 4.53 -0.40
N CYS A 78 2.58 3.46 0.36
CA CYS A 78 1.71 3.55 1.53
C CYS A 78 2.28 4.53 2.57
N LEU A 79 3.58 4.43 2.89
CA LEU A 79 4.23 5.33 3.86
C LEU A 79 4.23 6.78 3.39
N HIS A 80 4.54 7.01 2.11
CA HIS A 80 4.58 8.36 1.55
C HIS A 80 3.21 9.04 1.59
N TYR A 81 2.13 8.29 1.35
CA TYR A 81 0.77 8.84 1.26
C TYR A 81 -0.11 8.53 2.48
N ILE A 82 0.42 7.95 3.56
CA ILE A 82 -0.38 7.55 4.72
C ILE A 82 -1.15 8.72 5.33
N HIS A 83 -0.52 9.88 5.42
CA HIS A 83 -1.09 11.10 5.97
C HIS A 83 -2.20 11.69 5.10
N ASN A 84 -2.40 11.23 3.86
CA ASN A 84 -3.47 11.68 2.97
C ASN A 84 -4.79 10.94 3.18
N PHE A 85 -4.80 9.83 3.89
CA PHE A 85 -6.05 9.18 4.28
C PHE A 85 -6.87 10.12 5.20
N ASP A 86 -8.17 10.16 4.96
CA ASP A 86 -9.09 11.08 5.63
C ASP A 86 -10.30 10.29 6.15
N PRO A 87 -10.36 10.01 7.47
CA PRO A 87 -11.39 9.18 8.07
C PRO A 87 -12.80 9.80 7.98
N GLU A 88 -12.91 11.12 7.78
CA GLU A 88 -14.18 11.82 7.56
C GLU A 88 -14.76 11.53 6.17
N LYS A 89 -13.90 11.22 5.19
CA LYS A 89 -14.31 10.93 3.80
C LYS A 89 -14.46 9.45 3.52
N SER A 90 -13.72 8.60 4.24
CA SER A 90 -13.75 7.15 4.04
C SER A 90 -13.46 6.41 5.34
N SER A 91 -14.31 5.45 5.67
CA SER A 91 -14.10 4.50 6.77
C SER A 91 -13.36 3.22 6.35
N ASN A 92 -12.87 3.16 5.11
CA ASN A 92 -12.24 1.95 4.56
C ASN A 92 -10.79 2.21 4.13
N PRO A 93 -9.84 2.19 5.08
CA PRO A 93 -8.42 2.32 4.76
C PRO A 93 -7.90 1.14 3.92
N PHE A 94 -8.47 -0.06 4.08
CA PHE A 94 -8.07 -1.22 3.28
C PHE A 94 -8.22 -0.98 1.77
N ALA A 95 -9.36 -0.47 1.33
CA ALA A 95 -9.58 -0.16 -0.08
C ALA A 95 -8.63 0.95 -0.58
N TYR A 96 -8.45 2.01 0.23
CA TYR A 96 -7.56 3.12 -0.08
C TYR A 96 -6.11 2.64 -0.32
N PHE A 97 -5.55 1.89 0.64
CA PHE A 97 -4.16 1.41 0.53
C PHE A 97 -3.99 0.29 -0.49
N THR A 98 -5.01 -0.56 -0.70
CA THR A 98 -4.98 -1.52 -1.81
C THR A 98 -4.84 -0.82 -3.16
N GLN A 99 -5.52 0.31 -3.36
CA GLN A 99 -5.43 1.10 -4.60
C GLN A 99 -4.04 1.74 -4.78
N ILE A 100 -3.46 2.26 -3.70
CA ILE A 100 -2.10 2.82 -3.70
C ILE A 100 -1.09 1.76 -4.15
N ILE A 101 -1.13 0.57 -3.52
CA ILE A 101 -0.23 -0.54 -3.82
C ILE A 101 -0.44 -1.01 -5.27
N TYR A 102 -1.69 -1.13 -5.72
CA TYR A 102 -2.02 -1.52 -7.09
C TYR A 102 -1.36 -0.61 -8.14
N TYR A 103 -1.45 0.71 -7.95
CA TYR A 103 -0.81 1.64 -8.88
C TYR A 103 0.71 1.66 -8.76
N ALA A 104 1.27 1.45 -7.57
CA ALA A 104 2.72 1.27 -7.41
C ALA A 104 3.23 0.07 -8.21
N PHE A 105 2.52 -1.07 -8.15
CA PHE A 105 2.83 -2.28 -8.91
C PHE A 105 2.81 -2.02 -10.43
N ILE A 106 1.80 -1.31 -10.93
CA ILE A 106 1.72 -0.94 -12.35
C ILE A 106 2.92 -0.08 -12.76
N ARG A 107 3.28 0.92 -11.96
CA ARG A 107 4.43 1.80 -12.24
C ARG A 107 5.74 1.01 -12.28
N ARG A 108 5.96 0.08 -11.35
CA ARG A 108 7.12 -0.82 -11.37
C ARG A 108 7.18 -1.62 -12.67
N ILE A 109 6.08 -2.27 -13.06
CA ILE A 109 6.01 -3.03 -14.32
C ILE A 109 6.33 -2.15 -15.54
N GLN A 110 5.80 -0.93 -15.59
CA GLN A 110 6.08 0.00 -16.69
C GLN A 110 7.56 0.41 -16.73
N LYS A 111 8.16 0.67 -15.55
CA LYS A 111 9.59 0.99 -15.41
C LYS A 111 10.47 -0.15 -15.93
N GLU A 112 10.20 -1.39 -15.52
CA GLU A 112 10.96 -2.57 -15.95
C GLU A 112 10.81 -2.83 -17.45
N LYS A 113 9.60 -2.71 -18.00
CA LYS A 113 9.36 -2.81 -19.45
C LYS A 113 10.14 -1.76 -20.24
N LYS A 114 10.20 -0.52 -19.74
CA LYS A 114 10.97 0.56 -20.37
C LYS A 114 12.47 0.25 -20.36
N GLN A 115 13.01 -0.24 -19.24
CA GLN A 115 14.43 -0.59 -19.15
C GLN A 115 14.80 -1.75 -20.07
N LEU A 116 13.96 -2.78 -20.14
CA LEU A 116 14.16 -3.89 -21.05
C LEU A 116 14.15 -3.43 -22.52
N TYR A 117 13.23 -2.56 -22.90
CA TYR A 117 13.18 -1.97 -24.25
C TYR A 117 14.45 -1.18 -24.58
N ILE A 118 14.93 -0.34 -23.67
CA ILE A 118 16.18 0.43 -23.84
C ILE A 118 17.36 -0.53 -24.07
N LYS A 119 17.46 -1.59 -23.27
CA LYS A 119 18.51 -2.60 -23.40
C LYS A 119 18.48 -3.27 -24.77
N PHE A 120 17.32 -3.74 -25.23
CA PHE A 120 17.20 -4.34 -26.56
C PHE A 120 17.59 -3.39 -27.68
N LYS A 121 17.12 -2.14 -27.63
CA LYS A 121 17.46 -1.13 -28.64
C LYS A 121 18.96 -0.83 -28.66
N SER A 122 19.61 -0.82 -27.50
CA SER A 122 21.07 -0.60 -27.41
C SER A 122 21.90 -1.73 -27.99
N MET A 123 21.35 -2.95 -28.08
CA MET A 123 22.03 -4.12 -28.65
C MET A 123 21.88 -4.23 -30.18
N GLN A 124 20.96 -3.47 -30.77
CA GLN A 124 20.72 -3.45 -32.22
C GLN A 124 21.53 -2.38 -32.97
N ASN A 125 22.19 -1.49 -32.23
CA ASN A 125 23.09 -0.45 -32.74
C ASN A 125 24.55 -0.90 -32.57
#